data_AF-A0AAJ5MHW3-F1
#
_entry.id   AF-A0AAJ5MHW3-F1
#
_cell.length_a   1.000
_cell.length_b   1.000
_cell.length_c   1.000
_cell.angle_alpha   90.00
_cell.angle_beta   90.00
_cell.angle_gamma   90.00
#
_symmetry.space_group_name_H-M   'P 1'
#
loop_
_entity.id
_entity.type
_entity.pdbx_description
1 polymer ?
#
loop_
_entity_poly.entity_id
_entity_poly.type
_entity_poly.pdbx_seq_one_letter_code
_entity_poly.pdbx_strand_id
1 'polypeptide(L)'
;MDYMAAQMDRQIEGAERRYNAALEDGENPAFPVAASEYGGHGTCLGLTIRDYFAAKAMNGICSHSETWGLVEQEIAEHAYRLADAMLAARVKP
;
A
#
# COMPACT_ATOMS: atom_id res chain seq x y z
N MET A 1 10.07 -6.24 34.92
CA MET A 1 9.18 -5.36 34.15
C MET A 1 9.87 -4.85 32.89
N ASP A 2 11.12 -4.41 32.97
CA ASP A 2 11.87 -3.86 31.81
C ASP A 2 12.11 -4.84 30.65
N TYR A 3 12.27 -6.14 30.93
CA TYR A 3 12.48 -7.14 29.87
C TYR A 3 11.27 -7.33 28.95
N MET A 4 10.06 -7.24 29.50
CA MET A 4 8.82 -7.35 28.71
C MET A 4 8.56 -6.08 27.90
N ALA A 5 8.87 -4.90 28.46
CA ALA A 5 8.81 -3.64 27.74
C ALA A 5 9.80 -3.61 26.56
N ALA A 6 11.07 -3.96 26.79
CA ALA A 6 12.09 -4.02 25.74
C ALA A 6 11.83 -5.11 24.67
N GLN A 7 11.06 -6.15 25.00
CA GLN A 7 10.64 -7.16 24.02
C GLN A 7 9.47 -6.65 23.19
N MET A 8 8.52 -5.95 23.81
CA MET A 8 7.39 -5.30 23.13
C MET A 8 7.88 -4.20 22.18
N ASP A 9 8.81 -3.36 22.61
CA ASP A 9 9.39 -2.30 21.76
C ASP A 9 10.12 -2.87 20.54
N ARG A 10 10.90 -3.94 20.72
CA ARG A 10 11.56 -4.64 19.59
C ARG A 10 10.56 -5.27 18.62
N GLN A 11 9.43 -5.76 19.11
CA GLN A 11 8.36 -6.29 18.26
C GLN A 11 7.67 -5.16 17.47
N ILE A 12 7.45 -4.00 18.10
CA ILE A 12 6.88 -2.81 17.47
C ILE A 12 7.83 -2.30 16.37
N GLU A 13 9.10 -2.06 16.67
CA GLU A 13 10.10 -1.63 15.67
C GLU A 13 10.22 -2.63 14.51
N GLY A 14 10.16 -3.93 14.82
CA GLY A 14 10.19 -4.99 13.82
C GLY A 14 8.94 -5.01 12.93
N ALA A 15 7.78 -4.64 13.45
CA ALA A 15 6.54 -4.51 12.70
C ALA A 15 6.55 -3.25 11.82
N GLU A 16 7.03 -2.12 12.35
CA GLU A 16 7.17 -0.86 11.61
C GLU A 16 8.14 -0.99 10.43
N ARG A 17 9.30 -1.64 10.61
CA ARG A 17 10.24 -1.88 9.50
C ARG A 17 9.62 -2.73 8.40
N ARG A 18 8.86 -3.77 8.76
CA ARG A 18 8.15 -4.63 7.81
C ARG A 18 7.06 -3.87 7.06
N TYR A 19 6.33 -3.01 7.77
CA TYR A 19 5.31 -2.13 7.20
C TYR A 19 5.93 -1.17 6.17
N ASN A 20 7.02 -0.48 6.54
CA ASN A 20 7.70 0.46 5.63
C ASN A 20 8.27 -0.25 4.38
N ALA A 21 8.88 -1.43 4.56
CA ALA A 21 9.35 -2.23 3.43
C ALA A 21 8.19 -2.68 2.49
N ALA A 22 7.00 -2.95 3.04
CA ALA A 22 5.83 -3.26 2.25
C ALA A 22 5.36 -2.07 1.40
N LEU A 23 5.46 -0.86 1.94
CA LEU A 23 5.14 0.37 1.20
C LEU A 23 6.16 0.64 0.09
N GLU A 24 7.44 0.41 0.34
CA GLU A 24 8.49 0.48 -0.68
C GLU A 24 8.22 -0.51 -1.83
N ASP A 25 7.81 -1.75 -1.53
CA ASP A 25 7.37 -2.71 -2.56
C ASP A 25 6.13 -2.21 -3.32
N GLY A 26 5.27 -1.44 -2.65
CA GLY A 26 4.09 -0.81 -3.24
C GLY A 26 4.39 0.12 -4.41
N GLU A 27 5.58 0.73 -4.45
CA GLU A 27 6.04 1.65 -5.51
C GLU A 27 6.51 0.90 -6.78
N ASN A 28 6.62 -0.43 -6.72
CA ASN A 28 6.94 -1.24 -7.89
C ASN A 28 5.79 -1.24 -8.90
N PRO A 29 6.05 -1.48 -10.20
CA PRO A 29 5.01 -1.58 -11.22
C PRO A 29 3.97 -2.67 -10.89
N ALA A 30 2.68 -2.34 -11.02
CA ALA A 30 1.58 -3.28 -10.77
C ALA A 30 1.54 -4.45 -11.77
N PHE A 31 2.08 -4.24 -12.97
CA PHE A 31 2.07 -5.20 -14.07
C PHE A 31 3.48 -5.36 -14.64
N PRO A 32 3.80 -6.51 -15.28
CA PRO A 32 5.10 -6.73 -15.90
C PRO A 32 5.40 -5.66 -16.95
N VAL A 33 6.58 -5.04 -16.86
CA VAL A 33 7.08 -4.09 -17.86
C VAL A 33 8.00 -4.84 -18.81
N ALA A 34 7.78 -4.71 -20.12
CA ALA A 34 8.66 -5.32 -21.11
C ALA A 34 10.09 -4.74 -20.98
N ALA A 35 11.10 -5.62 -21.08
CA ALA A 35 12.50 -5.20 -21.12
C ALA A 35 12.77 -4.44 -22.43
N SER A 36 12.50 -3.14 -22.44
CA SER A 36 12.91 -2.27 -23.55
C SER A 36 14.26 -1.64 -23.21
N GLU A 37 15.15 -1.56 -24.22
CA GLU A 37 16.47 -0.91 -24.11
C GLU A 37 16.38 0.60 -23.80
N TYR A 38 15.16 1.17 -23.82
CA TYR A 38 14.83 2.53 -23.40
C TYR A 38 14.32 2.63 -21.94
N GLY A 39 14.47 1.58 -21.12
CA GLY A 39 14.24 1.61 -19.67
C GLY A 39 15.32 2.38 -18.88
N GLY A 40 16.07 3.25 -19.55
CA GLY A 40 17.14 4.06 -18.98
C GLY A 40 16.59 5.27 -18.21
N HIS A 41 16.85 5.31 -16.90
CA HIS A 41 16.96 6.53 -16.08
C HIS A 41 15.75 7.47 -16.07
N GLY A 42 14.54 6.97 -15.81
CA GLY A 42 13.37 7.82 -15.54
C GLY A 42 12.20 7.02 -14.99
N THR A 43 11.68 7.48 -13.86
CA THR A 43 10.68 6.85 -12.99
C THR A 43 9.37 6.45 -13.70
N CYS A 44 8.98 5.18 -13.53
CA CYS A 44 7.60 4.65 -13.54
C CYS A 44 6.74 4.92 -14.80
N LEU A 45 6.92 4.15 -15.87
CA LEU A 45 5.93 4.09 -16.97
C LEU A 45 4.74 3.17 -16.59
N GLY A 46 3.95 3.51 -15.57
CA GLY A 46 2.74 2.73 -15.23
C GLY A 46 2.16 2.97 -13.83
N LEU A 47 1.06 2.28 -13.53
CA LEU A 47 0.47 2.23 -12.18
C LEU A 47 1.37 1.44 -11.23
N THR A 48 1.57 1.95 -10.02
CA THR A 48 2.23 1.21 -8.94
C THR A 48 1.31 0.13 -8.37
N ILE A 49 1.85 -0.87 -7.67
CA ILE A 49 1.04 -1.88 -6.95
C ILE A 49 0.07 -1.18 -5.99
N ARG A 50 0.54 -0.12 -5.32
CA ARG A 50 -0.27 0.69 -4.41
C ARG A 50 -1.44 1.36 -5.13
N ASP A 51 -1.18 2.02 -6.26
CA ASP A 51 -2.23 2.68 -7.06
C ASP A 51 -3.26 1.68 -7.58
N TYR A 52 -2.82 0.48 -7.97
CA TYR A 52 -3.72 -0.56 -8.45
C TYR A 52 -4.67 -1.06 -7.35
N PHE A 53 -4.16 -1.27 -6.14
CA PHE A 53 -5.01 -1.63 -5.01
C PHE A 53 -5.94 -0.49 -4.61
N ALA A 54 -5.46 0.75 -4.60
CA ALA A 54 -6.29 1.91 -4.32
C ALA A 54 -7.41 2.05 -5.37
N ALA A 55 -7.12 1.88 -6.66
CA ALA A 55 -8.13 1.92 -7.71
C ALA A 55 -9.21 0.85 -7.54
N LYS A 56 -8.84 -0.38 -7.12
CA LYS A 56 -9.82 -1.42 -6.80
C LYS A 56 -10.68 -1.07 -5.60
N ALA A 57 -10.06 -0.57 -4.53
CA ALA A 57 -10.76 -0.16 -3.32
C ALA A 57 -11.74 0.98 -3.62
N MET A 58 -11.28 2.02 -4.32
CA MET A 58 -12.10 3.15 -4.80
C MET A 58 -13.30 2.65 -5.60
N ASN A 59 -13.11 1.72 -6.54
CA ASN A 59 -14.23 1.19 -7.33
C ASN A 59 -15.29 0.51 -6.45
N GLY A 60 -14.88 -0.27 -5.44
CA GLY A 60 -15.80 -0.87 -4.48
C GLY A 60 -16.53 0.16 -3.62
N ILE A 61 -15.79 1.15 -3.09
CA ILE A 61 -16.32 2.25 -2.28
C ILE A 61 -17.40 3.00 -3.07
N CYS A 62 -17.09 3.44 -4.29
CA CYS A 62 -18.02 4.20 -5.15
C CYS A 62 -19.22 3.37 -5.64
N SER A 63 -19.13 2.05 -5.64
CA SER A 63 -20.24 1.17 -6.05
C SER A 63 -21.25 0.92 -4.93
N HIS A 64 -20.91 1.21 -3.67
CA HIS A 64 -21.76 0.95 -2.52
C HIS A 64 -22.78 2.09 -2.31
N SER A 65 -24.06 1.74 -2.13
CA SER A 65 -25.16 2.71 -2.08
C SER A 65 -25.12 3.65 -0.87
N GLU A 66 -24.43 3.25 0.20
CA GLU A 66 -24.31 4.06 1.42
C GLU A 66 -23.16 5.07 1.35
N THR A 67 -22.37 5.06 0.28
CA THR A 67 -21.19 5.92 0.12
C THR A 67 -21.52 7.32 -0.41
N TRP A 68 -22.77 7.61 -0.78
CA TRP A 68 -23.17 8.90 -1.38
C TRP A 68 -22.90 10.16 -0.54
N GLY A 69 -22.57 10.00 0.74
CA GLY A 69 -22.20 11.11 1.63
C GLY A 69 -20.70 11.39 1.73
N LEU A 70 -19.82 10.55 1.15
CA LEU A 70 -18.38 10.76 1.19
C LEU A 70 -17.94 11.78 0.14
N VAL A 71 -17.04 12.68 0.52
CA VAL A 71 -16.36 13.58 -0.43
C VAL A 71 -15.18 12.87 -1.10
N GLU A 72 -14.71 13.39 -2.23
CA GLU A 72 -13.67 12.75 -3.04
C GLU A 72 -12.37 12.54 -2.25
N GLN A 73 -12.02 13.45 -1.34
CA GLN A 73 -10.84 13.30 -0.48
C GLN A 73 -10.96 12.09 0.46
N GLU A 74 -12.15 11.84 1.02
CA GLU A 74 -12.38 10.70 1.92
C GLU A 74 -12.28 9.38 1.16
N ILE A 75 -12.86 9.33 -0.05
CA ILE A 75 -12.77 8.15 -0.92
C ILE A 75 -11.31 7.82 -1.25
N ALA A 76 -10.52 8.84 -1.62
CA ALA A 76 -9.10 8.66 -1.91
C ALA A 76 -8.33 8.16 -0.68
N GLU A 77 -8.56 8.77 0.48
CA GLU A 77 -7.92 8.38 1.73
C GLU A 77 -8.25 6.93 2.13
N HIS A 78 -9.53 6.55 2.08
CA HIS A 78 -9.96 5.18 2.38
C HIS A 78 -9.37 4.17 1.39
N ALA A 79 -9.31 4.51 0.11
CA ALA A 79 -8.73 3.66 -0.92
C ALA A 79 -7.24 3.39 -0.67
N TYR A 80 -6.44 4.42 -0.36
CA TYR A 80 -5.02 4.23 -0.06
C TYR A 80 -4.78 3.52 1.27
N ARG A 81 -5.59 3.76 2.31
CA ARG A 81 -5.51 2.99 3.56
C ARG A 81 -5.75 1.49 3.33
N LEU A 82 -6.71 1.15 2.47
CA LEU A 82 -6.96 -0.25 2.08
C LEU A 82 -5.78 -0.81 1.27
N ALA A 83 -5.19 -0.03 0.36
CA ALA A 83 -4.00 -0.44 -0.38
C ALA A 83 -2.81 -0.74 0.53
N ASP A 84 -2.55 0.15 1.49
CA ASP A 84 -1.46 0.00 2.47
C ASP A 84 -1.69 -1.24 3.37
N ALA A 85 -2.94 -1.50 3.75
CA ALA A 85 -3.30 -2.72 4.48
C ALA A 85 -3.07 -4.00 3.66
N MET A 86 -3.34 -3.97 2.34
CA MET A 86 -3.07 -5.10 1.44
C MET A 86 -1.57 -5.35 1.28
N LEU A 87 -0.75 -4.30 1.20
CA LEU A 87 0.71 -4.42 1.16
C LEU A 87 1.25 -4.99 2.47
N ALA A 88 0.82 -4.44 3.62
CA ALA A 88 1.20 -4.94 4.94
C ALA A 88 0.82 -6.43 5.14
N ALA A 89 -0.32 -6.86 4.59
CA ALA A 89 -0.75 -8.26 4.66
C ALA A 89 0.20 -9.23 3.93
N ARG A 90 0.96 -8.78 2.93
CA ARG A 90 1.96 -9.61 2.22
C ARG A 90 3.20 -9.93 3.06
N VAL A 91 3.49 -9.10 4.06
CA VAL A 91 4.70 -9.21 4.91
C VAL A 91 4.41 -9.94 6.23
N LYS A 92 3.15 -10.31 6.48
CA LYS A 92 2.80 -11.18 7.61
C LYS A 92 3.46 -12.57 7.39
N PRO A 93 4.09 -13.15 8.43
CA PRO A 93 4.81 -14.41 8.34
C PRO A 93 3.91 -15.62 8.07
#